data_AF-A0A9D1ETY5-F1
#
_entry.id   AF-A0A9D1ETY5-F1
#
_cell.length_a   1.000
_cell.length_b   1.000
_cell.length_c   1.000
_cell.angle_alpha   90.00
_cell.angle_beta   90.00
_cell.angle_gamma   90.00
#
_symmetry.space_group_name_H-M   'P 1'
#
loop_
_entity.id
_entity.type
_entity.pdbx_description
1 polymer ?
#
loop_
_entity_poly.entity_id
_entity_poly.type
_entity_poly.pdbx_seq_one_letter_code
_entity_poly.pdbx_strand_id
1 'polypeptide(L)'
;MKYVNAKDVLPEDLLVSIKKYFQGGYLYVPKEDRCGIKEKTVYKIELEKRNQQIYLQHLEGKTNGHLGKIYHLSESSIRRIIVKEKGEYREMEKMIEHILPLWGIEEKQLSQIYPTTWEINRAYVLKIYEDKTQLERNIKTSEILLKCDIPVAKILPTERKEKYAEIENFYFLMTRKLTGSNLSDRKDTAMAYKMGCAIARLHSAFKECEKEIDFWENSLLSEMKGWIQEALIANEWQIINKEEYKETAAYLEEIYNFLPRQLIHRDVHFGNFLFFKGDLSGYIDFDLSQRNIRIFDLCYFLTGLLAEETDDFFTKSEWLEIVKAVISGYESRIPLCTEEKNAMPCVMESIEILFTAYFATLDNIKLAKDAGKVFRFLKDNEKEIKNTIESLQYR
;
A
#
# COMPACT_ATOMS: atom_id res chain seq x y z
N MET A 1 23.42 -38.79 -14.23
CA MET A 1 24.12 -37.49 -14.10
C MET A 1 25.13 -37.41 -15.22
N LYS A 2 25.19 -36.28 -15.94
CA LYS A 2 26.21 -36.09 -16.99
C LYS A 2 27.50 -35.69 -16.28
N TYR A 3 28.60 -36.34 -16.61
CA TYR A 3 29.92 -35.91 -16.15
C TYR A 3 30.24 -34.56 -16.79
N VAL A 4 30.59 -33.57 -15.98
CA VAL A 4 30.99 -32.24 -16.44
C VAL A 4 32.26 -31.88 -15.70
N ASN A 5 33.29 -31.44 -16.42
CA ASN A 5 34.55 -31.07 -15.82
C ASN A 5 34.39 -29.72 -15.09
N ALA A 6 34.84 -29.66 -13.83
CA ALA A 6 34.74 -28.45 -13.03
C ALA A 6 35.46 -27.24 -13.66
N LYS A 7 36.52 -27.48 -14.47
CA LYS A 7 37.22 -26.44 -15.24
C LYS A 7 36.35 -25.73 -16.28
N ASP A 8 35.31 -26.40 -16.76
CA ASP A 8 34.48 -25.90 -17.86
C ASP A 8 33.27 -25.10 -17.34
N VAL A 9 33.02 -25.09 -16.02
CA VAL A 9 31.80 -24.54 -15.41
C VAL A 9 32.09 -23.53 -14.28
N LEU A 10 33.18 -23.70 -13.55
CA LEU A 10 33.50 -22.88 -12.38
C LEU A 10 34.59 -21.85 -12.71
N PRO A 11 34.49 -20.62 -12.16
CA PRO A 11 35.52 -19.60 -12.32
C PRO A 11 36.82 -19.99 -11.58
N GLU A 12 37.93 -19.43 -12.03
CA GLU A 12 39.28 -19.92 -11.73
C GLU A 12 39.69 -19.69 -10.27
N ASP A 13 39.22 -18.60 -9.67
CA ASP A 13 39.33 -18.25 -8.25
C ASP A 13 38.67 -19.28 -7.32
N LEU A 14 37.49 -19.77 -7.71
CA LEU A 14 36.77 -20.81 -6.97
C LEU A 14 37.47 -22.17 -7.10
N LEU A 15 38.02 -22.49 -8.27
CA LEU A 15 38.79 -23.71 -8.50
C LEU A 15 40.08 -23.75 -7.67
N VAL A 16 40.77 -22.61 -7.54
CA VAL A 16 41.94 -22.50 -6.65
C VAL A 16 41.53 -22.75 -5.20
N SER A 17 40.40 -22.19 -4.78
CA SER A 17 39.87 -22.38 -3.43
C SER A 17 39.49 -23.84 -3.16
N ILE A 18 38.80 -24.52 -4.09
CA ILE A 18 38.44 -25.94 -3.95
C ILE A 18 39.68 -26.82 -3.92
N LYS A 19 40.66 -26.57 -4.80
CA LYS A 19 41.94 -27.29 -4.80
C LYS A 19 42.73 -27.13 -3.50
N LYS A 20 42.49 -26.10 -2.70
CA LYS A 20 43.12 -25.97 -1.38
C LYS A 20 42.61 -27.05 -0.39
N TYR A 21 41.36 -27.46 -0.53
CA TYR A 21 40.69 -28.36 0.42
C TYR A 21 40.52 -29.79 -0.12
N PHE A 22 40.51 -29.98 -1.44
CA PHE A 22 40.31 -31.29 -2.06
C PHE A 22 41.02 -31.39 -3.42
N GLN A 23 41.95 -32.35 -3.58
CA GLN A 23 42.70 -32.59 -4.82
C GLN A 23 42.66 -34.07 -5.22
N GLY A 24 42.51 -34.34 -6.52
CA GLY A 24 42.66 -35.69 -7.09
C GLY A 24 41.46 -36.63 -6.97
N GLY A 25 40.31 -36.16 -6.46
CA GLY A 25 39.07 -36.94 -6.33
C GLY A 25 37.86 -36.31 -7.03
N TYR A 26 36.73 -37.01 -7.01
CA TYR A 26 35.44 -36.49 -7.48
C TYR A 26 34.69 -35.84 -6.33
N LEU A 27 34.45 -34.53 -6.42
CA LEU A 27 33.63 -33.77 -5.47
C LEU A 27 32.18 -33.76 -5.98
N TYR A 28 31.28 -34.41 -5.25
CA TYR A 28 29.85 -34.36 -5.55
C TYR A 28 29.23 -33.10 -4.96
N VAL A 29 28.67 -32.22 -5.81
CA VAL A 29 27.84 -31.11 -5.35
C VAL A 29 26.41 -31.63 -5.24
N PRO A 30 25.85 -31.75 -4.02
CA PRO A 30 24.48 -32.21 -3.85
C PRO A 30 23.53 -31.24 -4.56
N LYS A 31 22.50 -31.80 -5.21
CA LYS A 31 21.35 -30.97 -5.57
C LYS A 31 20.76 -30.45 -4.27
N GLU A 32 20.42 -29.17 -4.20
CA GLU A 32 19.70 -28.63 -3.05
C GLU A 32 18.54 -29.55 -2.71
N ASP A 33 18.46 -29.92 -1.43
CA ASP A 33 17.37 -30.71 -0.89
C ASP A 33 16.08 -29.95 -1.19
N ARG A 34 15.23 -30.55 -2.02
CA ARG A 34 13.92 -30.02 -2.39
C ARG A 34 12.98 -30.09 -1.20
N CYS A 35 13.19 -29.22 -0.21
CA CYS A 35 12.16 -28.84 0.73
C CYS A 35 11.19 -27.88 0.02
N GLY A 36 10.16 -28.46 -0.59
CA GLY A 36 8.79 -27.93 -0.59
C GLY A 36 8.44 -26.58 -1.24
N ILE A 37 9.39 -25.75 -1.67
CA ILE A 37 9.07 -24.49 -2.36
C ILE A 37 9.46 -24.67 -3.82
N LYS A 38 8.45 -24.85 -4.68
CA LYS A 38 8.64 -24.67 -6.12
C LYS A 38 9.17 -23.25 -6.30
N GLU A 39 10.44 -23.07 -6.65
CA GLU A 39 10.91 -21.80 -7.22
C GLU A 39 10.00 -21.49 -8.40
N LYS A 40 9.10 -20.53 -8.19
CA LYS A 40 8.23 -20.01 -9.23
C LYS A 40 9.18 -19.23 -10.13
N THR A 41 9.25 -19.59 -11.42
CA THR A 41 9.88 -18.72 -12.41
C THR A 41 9.32 -17.30 -12.26
N VAL A 42 10.12 -16.27 -12.54
CA VAL A 42 9.69 -14.85 -12.46
C VAL A 42 8.30 -14.64 -13.08
N TYR A 43 8.10 -15.24 -14.26
CA TYR A 43 6.80 -15.32 -14.96
C TYR A 43 5.64 -15.91 -14.13
N LYS A 44 5.89 -16.96 -13.36
CA LYS A 44 4.88 -17.61 -12.52
C LYS A 44 4.54 -16.77 -11.29
N ILE A 45 5.51 -16.04 -10.73
CA ILE A 45 5.28 -15.08 -9.65
C ILE A 45 4.41 -13.92 -10.15
N GLU A 46 4.72 -13.38 -11.33
CA GLU A 46 3.94 -12.31 -11.97
C GLU A 46 2.50 -12.76 -12.28
N LEU A 47 2.35 -13.98 -12.80
CA LEU A 47 1.03 -14.53 -13.10
C LEU A 47 0.17 -14.67 -11.84
N GLU A 48 0.78 -15.09 -10.73
CA GLU A 48 0.08 -15.21 -9.44
C GLU A 48 -0.26 -13.85 -8.84
N LYS A 49 0.67 -12.88 -8.86
CA LYS A 49 0.38 -11.49 -8.44
C LYS A 49 -0.77 -10.90 -9.24
N ARG A 50 -0.78 -11.09 -10.56
CA ARG A 50 -1.88 -10.67 -11.43
C ARG A 50 -3.18 -11.36 -11.05
N ASN A 51 -3.15 -12.67 -10.81
CA ASN A 51 -4.34 -13.43 -10.44
C ASN A 51 -4.90 -13.03 -9.07
N GLN A 52 -4.03 -12.76 -8.09
CA GLN A 52 -4.39 -12.20 -6.79
C GLN A 52 -5.04 -10.82 -6.94
N GLN A 53 -4.47 -9.95 -7.79
CA GLN A 53 -5.06 -8.63 -8.07
C GLN A 53 -6.43 -8.75 -8.75
N ILE A 54 -6.58 -9.67 -9.70
CA ILE A 54 -7.88 -9.96 -10.34
C ILE A 54 -8.89 -10.43 -9.28
N TYR A 55 -8.46 -11.29 -8.35
CA TYR A 55 -9.32 -11.79 -7.29
C TYR A 55 -9.70 -10.70 -6.29
N LEU A 56 -8.76 -9.84 -5.90
CA LEU A 56 -9.00 -8.67 -5.07
C LEU A 56 -10.09 -7.76 -5.68
N GLN A 57 -9.92 -7.37 -6.95
CA GLN A 57 -10.91 -6.53 -7.64
C GLN A 57 -12.26 -7.23 -7.82
N HIS A 58 -12.28 -8.56 -7.90
CA HIS A 58 -13.52 -9.33 -7.87
C HIS A 58 -14.22 -9.25 -6.51
N LEU A 59 -13.47 -9.36 -5.39
CA LEU A 59 -14.00 -9.20 -4.03
C LEU A 59 -14.54 -7.78 -3.78
N GLU A 60 -13.93 -6.76 -4.40
CA GLU A 60 -14.42 -5.37 -4.41
C GLU A 60 -15.71 -5.17 -5.23
N GLY A 61 -16.20 -6.20 -5.92
CA GLY A 61 -17.46 -6.19 -6.65
C GLY A 61 -17.36 -5.87 -8.15
N LYS A 62 -16.16 -5.79 -8.73
CA LYS A 62 -16.02 -5.62 -10.19
C LYS A 62 -16.54 -6.85 -10.93
N THR A 63 -17.28 -6.61 -12.01
CA THR A 63 -17.85 -7.69 -12.82
C THR A 63 -16.79 -8.39 -13.66
N ASN A 64 -17.00 -9.67 -13.98
CA ASN A 64 -16.08 -10.46 -14.80
C ASN A 64 -15.80 -9.81 -16.18
N GLY A 65 -16.81 -9.18 -16.77
CA GLY A 65 -16.66 -8.46 -18.05
C GLY A 65 -15.78 -7.21 -17.92
N HIS A 66 -15.91 -6.47 -16.81
CA HIS A 66 -15.07 -5.30 -16.54
C HIS A 66 -13.62 -5.73 -16.27
N LEU A 67 -13.41 -6.78 -15.48
CA LEU A 67 -12.08 -7.37 -15.24
C LEU A 67 -11.45 -7.90 -16.54
N GLY A 68 -12.23 -8.53 -17.40
CA GLY A 68 -11.76 -9.01 -18.70
C GLY A 68 -11.21 -7.89 -19.58
N LYS A 69 -11.85 -6.70 -19.56
CA LYS A 69 -11.36 -5.51 -20.27
C LYS A 69 -10.07 -4.97 -19.66
N ILE A 70 -9.99 -4.83 -18.33
CA ILE A 70 -8.81 -4.29 -17.63
C ILE A 70 -7.57 -5.16 -17.89
N TYR A 71 -7.71 -6.47 -17.74
CA TYR A 71 -6.59 -7.41 -17.81
C TYR A 71 -6.37 -8.01 -19.19
N HIS A 72 -7.14 -7.58 -20.20
CA HIS A 72 -7.12 -8.13 -21.57
C HIS A 72 -7.31 -9.66 -21.59
N LEU A 73 -8.23 -10.16 -20.77
CA LEU A 73 -8.55 -11.58 -20.63
C LEU A 73 -10.01 -11.86 -21.00
N SER A 74 -10.29 -13.06 -21.52
CA SER A 74 -11.67 -13.51 -21.72
C SER A 74 -12.39 -13.67 -20.37
N GLU A 75 -13.71 -13.44 -20.32
CA GLU A 75 -14.52 -13.67 -19.12
C GLU A 75 -14.37 -15.11 -18.59
N SER A 76 -14.20 -16.08 -19.49
CA SER A 76 -13.95 -17.48 -19.16
C SER A 76 -12.59 -17.70 -18.48
N SER A 77 -11.58 -16.89 -18.79
CA SER A 77 -10.26 -16.94 -18.14
C SER A 77 -10.29 -16.27 -16.78
N ILE A 78 -10.96 -15.12 -16.68
CA ILE A 78 -11.23 -14.45 -15.39
C ILE A 78 -11.97 -15.39 -14.43
N ARG A 79 -13.04 -16.04 -14.90
CA ARG A 79 -13.80 -17.01 -14.09
C ARG A 79 -12.92 -18.17 -13.59
N ARG A 80 -12.03 -18.71 -14.44
CA ARG A 80 -11.10 -19.78 -14.04
C ARG A 80 -10.10 -19.32 -12.99
N ILE A 81 -9.57 -18.10 -13.13
CA ILE A 81 -8.67 -17.49 -12.14
C ILE A 81 -9.38 -17.36 -10.80
N ILE A 82 -10.57 -16.75 -10.76
CA ILE A 82 -11.36 -16.58 -9.53
C ILE A 82 -11.65 -17.92 -8.84
N VAL A 83 -12.05 -18.95 -9.60
CA VAL A 83 -12.32 -20.28 -9.03
C VAL A 83 -11.05 -20.92 -8.44
N LYS A 84 -9.89 -20.73 -9.10
CA LYS A 84 -8.61 -21.23 -8.61
C LYS A 84 -8.20 -20.53 -7.31
N GLU A 85 -8.20 -19.21 -7.30
CA GLU A 85 -7.83 -18.40 -6.10
C GLU A 85 -8.79 -18.70 -4.93
N LYS A 86 -10.10 -18.77 -5.19
CA LYS A 86 -11.08 -19.19 -4.16
C LYS A 86 -10.85 -20.62 -3.66
N GLY A 87 -10.25 -21.48 -4.47
CA GLY A 87 -9.82 -22.82 -4.07
C GLY A 87 -8.65 -22.78 -3.08
N GLU A 88 -7.68 -21.88 -3.29
CA GLU A 88 -6.52 -21.68 -2.42
C GLU A 88 -6.92 -21.15 -1.04
N TYR A 89 -7.91 -20.25 -0.96
CA TYR A 89 -8.41 -19.74 0.34
C TYR A 89 -9.41 -20.67 1.05
N ARG A 90 -9.79 -21.81 0.46
CA ARG A 90 -10.76 -22.74 1.08
C ARG A 90 -10.20 -23.43 2.32
N GLU A 91 -8.89 -23.68 2.36
CA GLU A 91 -8.25 -24.22 3.57
C GLU A 91 -8.28 -23.18 4.70
N MET A 92 -8.06 -21.91 4.35
CA MET A 92 -8.17 -20.80 5.30
C MET A 92 -9.60 -20.66 5.82
N GLU A 93 -10.62 -20.75 4.96
CA GLU A 93 -12.03 -20.74 5.37
C GLU A 93 -12.34 -21.82 6.41
N LYS A 94 -11.85 -23.05 6.19
CA LYS A 94 -12.02 -24.15 7.15
C LYS A 94 -11.29 -23.90 8.47
N MET A 95 -10.09 -23.32 8.42
CA MET A 95 -9.33 -22.94 9.60
C MET A 95 -10.08 -21.88 10.40
N ILE A 96 -10.63 -20.86 9.72
CA ILE A 96 -11.47 -19.82 10.33
C ILE A 96 -12.68 -20.45 11.02
N GLU A 97 -13.41 -21.35 10.35
CA GLU A 97 -14.55 -22.04 10.97
C GLU A 97 -14.18 -22.81 12.25
N HIS A 98 -12.96 -23.35 12.32
CA HIS A 98 -12.49 -24.08 13.51
C HIS A 98 -12.17 -23.15 14.68
N ILE A 99 -11.77 -21.90 14.43
CA ILE A 99 -11.36 -20.96 15.48
C ILE A 99 -12.47 -20.01 15.95
N LEU A 100 -13.55 -19.81 15.19
CA LEU A 100 -14.67 -18.98 15.61
C LEU A 100 -15.21 -19.29 17.02
N PRO A 101 -15.26 -20.56 17.48
CA PRO A 101 -15.67 -20.88 18.85
C PRO A 101 -14.79 -20.24 19.93
N LEU A 102 -13.54 -19.87 19.64
CA LEU A 102 -12.67 -19.15 20.60
C LEU A 102 -13.22 -17.76 20.95
N TRP A 103 -14.11 -17.21 20.13
CA TRP A 103 -14.82 -15.95 20.36
C TRP A 103 -16.30 -16.16 20.71
N GLY A 104 -16.74 -17.40 20.96
CA GLY A 104 -18.14 -17.72 21.24
C GLY A 104 -19.07 -17.52 20.03
N ILE A 105 -18.53 -17.57 18.80
CA ILE A 105 -19.31 -17.39 17.57
C ILE A 105 -19.64 -18.77 16.97
N GLU A 106 -20.92 -19.12 16.97
CA GLU A 106 -21.42 -20.39 16.42
C GLU A 106 -21.90 -20.26 14.96
N GLU A 107 -22.40 -19.07 14.57
CA GLU A 107 -23.00 -18.80 13.27
C GLU A 107 -21.93 -18.46 12.22
N LYS A 108 -22.08 -19.04 11.02
CA LYS A 108 -21.00 -19.18 10.02
C LYS A 108 -21.20 -18.36 8.74
N GLN A 109 -21.80 -17.18 8.80
CA GLN A 109 -21.84 -16.34 7.60
C GLN A 109 -20.46 -15.71 7.38
N LEU A 110 -19.62 -16.43 6.64
CA LEU A 110 -18.30 -16.01 6.22
C LEU A 110 -18.37 -15.33 4.84
N SER A 111 -17.78 -14.15 4.76
CA SER A 111 -17.56 -13.47 3.49
C SER A 111 -16.14 -12.94 3.45
N GLN A 112 -15.32 -13.43 2.52
CA GLN A 112 -13.98 -12.89 2.32
C GLN A 112 -14.09 -11.47 1.75
N ILE A 113 -13.43 -10.50 2.39
CA ILE A 113 -13.35 -9.11 1.93
C ILE A 113 -12.02 -8.90 1.18
N TYR A 114 -10.93 -9.39 1.78
CA TYR A 114 -9.57 -9.34 1.23
C TYR A 114 -8.91 -10.72 1.41
N PRO A 115 -7.78 -11.00 0.71
CA PRO A 115 -7.03 -12.26 0.89
C PRO A 115 -6.86 -12.71 2.34
N THR A 116 -6.51 -11.78 3.23
CA THR A 116 -6.26 -12.03 4.66
C THR A 116 -7.36 -11.50 5.58
N THR A 117 -8.49 -11.01 5.05
CA THR A 117 -9.55 -10.37 5.85
C THR A 117 -10.93 -10.93 5.53
N TRP A 118 -11.64 -11.35 6.57
CA TRP A 118 -12.95 -11.99 6.48
C TRP A 118 -13.99 -11.26 7.30
N GLU A 119 -15.17 -11.05 6.74
CA GLU A 119 -16.36 -10.63 7.45
C GLU A 119 -17.08 -11.85 8.04
N ILE A 120 -17.52 -11.72 9.29
CA ILE A 120 -18.27 -12.76 10.01
C ILE A 120 -19.59 -12.17 10.51
N ASN A 121 -20.70 -12.79 10.12
CA ASN A 121 -22.07 -12.45 10.55
C ASN A 121 -22.42 -10.96 10.36
N ARG A 122 -21.79 -10.29 9.38
CA ARG A 122 -21.93 -8.86 9.08
C ARG A 122 -21.63 -7.91 10.25
N ALA A 123 -21.06 -8.43 11.33
CA ALA A 123 -20.85 -7.72 12.60
C ALA A 123 -19.38 -7.68 13.01
N TYR A 124 -18.58 -8.63 12.52
CA TYR A 124 -17.16 -8.76 12.87
C TYR A 124 -16.28 -8.83 11.65
N VAL A 125 -15.03 -8.44 11.83
CA VAL A 125 -13.96 -8.56 10.83
C VAL A 125 -12.79 -9.30 11.47
N LEU A 126 -12.36 -10.37 10.82
CA LEU A 126 -11.22 -11.19 11.19
C LEU A 126 -10.06 -10.90 10.24
N LYS A 127 -8.94 -10.41 10.77
CA LYS A 127 -7.68 -10.23 10.03
C LYS A 127 -6.70 -11.35 10.39
N ILE A 128 -5.98 -11.83 9.39
CA ILE A 128 -5.02 -12.93 9.48
C ILE A 128 -3.62 -12.37 9.27
N TYR A 129 -2.70 -12.72 10.18
CA TYR A 129 -1.30 -12.32 10.14
C TYR A 129 -0.41 -13.56 10.13
N GLU A 130 0.70 -13.51 9.40
CA GLU A 130 1.76 -14.53 9.43
C GLU A 130 2.96 -14.07 10.30
N ASP A 131 3.15 -12.75 10.43
CA ASP A 131 4.18 -12.16 11.28
C ASP A 131 3.58 -11.67 12.60
N LYS A 132 4.01 -12.30 13.70
CA LYS A 132 3.62 -11.94 15.06
C LYS A 132 4.00 -10.51 15.43
N THR A 133 5.17 -10.06 15.01
CA THR A 133 5.68 -8.72 15.31
C THR A 133 4.79 -7.66 14.67
N GLN A 134 4.37 -7.90 13.42
CA GLN A 134 3.44 -7.02 12.72
C GLN A 134 2.07 -7.00 13.40
N LEU A 135 1.53 -8.16 13.79
CA LEU A 135 0.28 -8.25 14.56
C LEU A 135 0.35 -7.45 15.86
N GLU A 136 1.37 -7.70 16.68
CA GLU A 136 1.51 -7.06 17.99
C GLU A 136 1.65 -5.54 17.86
N ARG A 137 2.42 -5.08 16.87
CA ARG A 137 2.51 -3.67 16.49
C ARG A 137 1.14 -3.11 16.12
N ASN A 138 0.38 -3.82 15.29
CA ASN A 138 -0.93 -3.35 14.84
C ASN A 138 -1.96 -3.28 15.96
N ILE A 139 -1.97 -4.27 16.85
CA ILE A 139 -2.79 -4.26 18.07
C ILE A 139 -2.46 -3.03 18.90
N LYS A 140 -1.16 -2.77 19.14
CA LYS A 140 -0.71 -1.63 19.95
C LYS A 140 -1.10 -0.30 19.31
N THR A 141 -0.89 -0.15 17.99
CA THR A 141 -1.31 1.05 17.25
C THR A 141 -2.82 1.27 17.38
N SER A 142 -3.65 0.23 17.15
CA SER A 142 -5.10 0.32 17.35
C SER A 142 -5.50 0.78 18.75
N GLU A 143 -4.84 0.25 19.79
CA GLU A 143 -5.13 0.64 21.17
C GLU A 143 -4.79 2.11 21.45
N ILE A 144 -3.68 2.61 20.90
CA ILE A 144 -3.29 4.02 21.03
C ILE A 144 -4.25 4.92 20.26
N LEU A 145 -4.57 4.57 19.00
CA LEU A 145 -5.53 5.31 18.18
C LEU A 145 -6.90 5.40 18.87
N LEU A 146 -7.37 4.32 19.50
CA LEU A 146 -8.63 4.32 20.25
C LEU A 146 -8.55 5.23 21.49
N LYS A 147 -7.41 5.29 22.20
CA LYS A 147 -7.19 6.23 23.32
C LYS A 147 -7.17 7.70 22.87
N CYS A 148 -6.80 7.95 21.61
CA CYS A 148 -6.80 9.28 20.99
C CYS A 148 -8.14 9.65 20.33
N ASP A 149 -9.22 8.94 20.65
CA ASP A 149 -10.56 9.14 20.07
C ASP A 149 -10.59 9.05 18.53
N ILE A 150 -9.69 8.24 17.95
CA ILE A 150 -9.75 7.87 16.53
C ILE A 150 -10.68 6.66 16.39
N PRO A 151 -11.70 6.71 15.53
CA PRO A 151 -12.64 5.61 15.38
C PRO A 151 -12.01 4.43 14.62
N VAL A 152 -11.31 3.56 15.35
CA VAL A 152 -10.74 2.30 14.83
C VAL A 152 -11.56 1.10 15.30
N ALA A 153 -11.44 0.00 14.57
CA ALA A 153 -12.16 -1.23 14.87
C ALA A 153 -11.75 -1.77 16.25
N LYS A 154 -12.71 -1.92 17.16
CA LYS A 154 -12.43 -2.40 18.51
C LYS A 154 -12.08 -3.89 18.48
N ILE A 155 -10.92 -4.24 19.03
CA ILE A 155 -10.46 -5.63 19.18
C ILE A 155 -11.43 -6.40 20.10
N LEU A 156 -11.82 -7.59 19.65
CA LEU A 156 -12.63 -8.53 20.41
C LEU A 156 -11.73 -9.65 20.95
N PRO A 157 -11.48 -9.71 22.27
CA PRO A 157 -10.67 -10.78 22.83
C PRO A 157 -11.40 -12.13 22.77
N THR A 158 -10.63 -13.21 22.82
CA THR A 158 -11.15 -14.58 22.96
C THR A 158 -11.89 -14.75 24.29
N GLU A 159 -12.65 -15.83 24.46
CA GLU A 159 -13.28 -16.18 25.75
C GLU A 159 -12.25 -16.33 26.88
N ARG A 160 -11.00 -16.66 26.54
CA ARG A 160 -9.85 -16.74 27.46
C ARG A 160 -9.18 -15.38 27.72
N LYS A 161 -9.74 -14.30 27.18
CA LYS A 161 -9.24 -12.93 27.26
C LYS A 161 -7.93 -12.67 26.51
N GLU A 162 -7.58 -13.51 25.55
CA GLU A 162 -6.43 -13.28 24.65
C GLU A 162 -6.83 -12.30 23.56
N LYS A 163 -5.91 -11.44 23.11
CA LYS A 163 -6.21 -10.42 22.09
C LYS A 163 -6.34 -11.00 20.68
N TYR A 164 -5.73 -12.16 20.43
CA TYR A 164 -5.71 -12.86 19.15
C TYR A 164 -5.67 -14.37 19.41
N ALA A 165 -6.00 -15.19 18.41
CA ALA A 165 -5.78 -16.65 18.44
C ALA A 165 -4.59 -17.03 17.55
N GLU A 166 -3.91 -18.13 17.86
CA GLU A 166 -2.74 -18.63 17.13
C GLU A 166 -2.94 -20.09 16.73
N ILE A 167 -2.80 -20.41 15.42
CA ILE A 167 -2.85 -21.77 14.88
C ILE A 167 -1.88 -21.89 13.70
N GLU A 168 -1.04 -22.93 13.69
CA GLU A 168 -0.18 -23.28 12.54
C GLU A 168 0.66 -22.11 11.98
N ASN A 169 1.16 -21.24 12.88
CA ASN A 169 1.89 -20.00 12.58
C ASN A 169 1.06 -18.86 11.96
N PHE A 170 -0.27 -19.00 11.92
CA PHE A 170 -1.18 -17.90 11.63
C PHE A 170 -1.73 -17.30 12.91
N TYR A 171 -1.86 -15.98 12.92
CA TYR A 171 -2.42 -15.22 14.01
C TYR A 171 -3.70 -14.52 13.56
N PHE A 172 -4.74 -14.67 14.36
CA PHE A 172 -6.11 -14.29 14.03
C PHE A 172 -6.59 -13.20 14.96
N LEU A 173 -6.81 -12.01 14.42
CA LEU A 173 -7.28 -10.83 15.15
C LEU A 173 -8.74 -10.55 14.82
N MET A 174 -9.62 -10.68 15.81
CA MET A 174 -11.04 -10.36 15.67
C MET A 174 -11.31 -8.92 16.07
N THR A 175 -12.08 -8.21 15.27
CA THR A 175 -12.52 -6.84 15.56
C THR A 175 -14.00 -6.67 15.29
N ARG A 176 -14.62 -5.67 15.92
CA ARG A 176 -15.98 -5.24 15.55
C ARG A 176 -15.94 -4.53 14.20
N LYS A 177 -16.89 -4.88 13.33
CA LYS A 177 -17.07 -4.18 12.07
C LYS A 177 -17.41 -2.71 12.36
N LEU A 178 -16.68 -1.81 11.72
CA LEU A 178 -16.97 -0.39 11.76
C LEU A 178 -18.23 -0.08 10.94
N THR A 179 -19.04 0.84 11.44
CA THR A 179 -20.22 1.33 10.73
C THR A 179 -19.85 2.51 9.85
N GLY A 180 -20.49 2.62 8.70
CA GLY A 180 -20.23 3.69 7.73
C GLY A 180 -20.14 3.11 6.33
N SER A 181 -20.01 3.97 5.35
CA SER A 181 -19.75 3.59 3.97
C SER A 181 -18.52 4.30 3.46
N ASN A 182 -17.85 3.68 2.49
CA ASN A 182 -16.92 4.40 1.64
C ASN A 182 -17.69 5.49 0.88
N LEU A 183 -17.02 6.59 0.59
CA LEU A 183 -17.65 7.74 -0.06
C LEU A 183 -17.91 7.45 -1.54
N SER A 184 -19.01 8.01 -2.05
CA SER A 184 -19.42 7.88 -3.45
C SER A 184 -19.07 9.09 -4.31
N ASP A 185 -18.91 10.28 -3.71
CA ASP A 185 -18.59 11.52 -4.43
C ASP A 185 -17.27 12.13 -3.96
N ARG A 186 -16.25 11.99 -4.80
CA ARG A 186 -14.90 12.51 -4.58
C ARG A 186 -14.75 13.99 -4.91
N LYS A 187 -15.73 14.60 -5.59
CA LYS A 187 -15.74 16.03 -5.98
C LYS A 187 -16.44 16.92 -4.94
N ASP A 188 -16.96 16.34 -3.86
CA ASP A 188 -17.55 17.09 -2.75
C ASP A 188 -16.47 17.80 -1.92
N THR A 189 -16.45 19.13 -2.01
CA THR A 189 -15.51 19.99 -1.28
C THR A 189 -15.72 19.99 0.23
N ALA A 190 -16.96 19.85 0.72
CA ALA A 190 -17.22 19.75 2.15
C ALA A 190 -16.66 18.44 2.69
N MET A 191 -16.76 17.37 1.91
CA MET A 191 -16.15 16.09 2.26
C MET A 191 -14.63 16.11 2.20
N ALA A 192 -14.06 16.72 1.16
CA ALA A 192 -12.62 16.93 1.04
C ALA A 192 -12.04 17.67 2.25
N TYR A 193 -12.73 18.70 2.74
CA TYR A 193 -12.37 19.38 3.98
C TYR A 193 -12.36 18.42 5.18
N LYS A 194 -13.41 17.61 5.35
CA LYS A 194 -13.47 16.63 6.44
C LYS A 194 -12.40 15.56 6.34
N MET A 195 -12.01 15.17 5.13
CA MET A 195 -10.88 14.27 4.90
C MET A 195 -9.57 14.90 5.36
N GLY A 196 -9.33 16.17 5.04
CA GLY A 196 -8.21 16.94 5.58
C GLY A 196 -8.18 16.94 7.12
N CYS A 197 -9.33 17.19 7.75
CA CYS A 197 -9.45 17.10 9.21
C CYS A 197 -9.15 15.69 9.75
N ALA A 198 -9.58 14.64 9.05
CA ALA A 198 -9.36 13.25 9.43
C ALA A 198 -7.86 12.89 9.38
N ILE A 199 -7.16 13.28 8.31
CA ILE A 199 -5.71 13.08 8.19
C ILE A 199 -4.96 13.83 9.31
N ALA A 200 -5.34 15.07 9.62
CA ALA A 200 -4.73 15.82 10.72
C ALA A 200 -4.96 15.18 12.10
N ARG A 201 -6.15 14.62 12.34
CA ARG A 201 -6.43 13.85 13.55
C ARG A 201 -5.54 12.62 13.65
N LEU A 202 -5.41 11.88 12.55
CA LEU A 202 -4.58 10.69 12.50
C LEU A 202 -3.11 11.03 12.77
N HIS A 203 -2.58 12.07 12.11
CA HIS A 203 -1.24 12.59 12.34
C HIS A 203 -0.99 13.01 13.80
N SER A 204 -1.99 13.56 14.47
CA SER A 204 -1.90 13.88 15.91
C SER A 204 -1.79 12.62 16.76
N ALA A 205 -2.59 11.60 16.47
CA ALA A 205 -2.57 10.32 17.19
C ALA A 205 -1.29 9.52 16.92
N PHE A 206 -0.75 9.58 15.69
CA PHE A 206 0.50 8.93 15.31
C PHE A 206 1.71 9.46 16.09
N LYS A 207 1.71 10.72 16.52
CA LYS A 207 2.73 11.25 17.45
C LYS A 207 2.70 10.55 18.82
N GLU A 208 1.54 10.07 19.26
CA GLU A 208 1.46 9.25 20.49
C GLU A 208 1.95 7.82 20.23
N CYS A 209 1.68 7.26 19.05
CA CYS A 209 2.20 5.96 18.65
C CYS A 209 3.73 5.94 18.63
N GLU A 210 4.38 6.99 18.09
CA GLU A 210 5.85 7.11 18.04
C GLU A 210 6.52 7.14 19.43
N LYS A 211 5.79 7.43 20.50
CA LYS A 211 6.33 7.39 21.87
C LYS A 211 6.39 5.97 22.45
N GLU A 212 5.57 5.06 21.94
CA GLU A 212 5.41 3.71 22.48
C GLU A 212 5.87 2.60 21.52
N ILE A 213 6.06 2.91 20.24
CA ILE A 213 6.35 1.93 19.18
C ILE A 213 7.45 2.47 18.28
N ASP A 214 8.46 1.64 18.02
CA ASP A 214 9.47 1.93 17.02
C ASP A 214 8.94 1.68 15.61
N PHE A 215 9.07 2.66 14.73
CA PHE A 215 8.74 2.56 13.33
C PHE A 215 9.98 2.69 12.47
N TRP A 216 10.00 1.94 11.36
CA TRP A 216 11.07 2.09 10.39
C TRP A 216 10.99 3.47 9.73
N GLU A 217 12.14 4.12 9.61
CA GLU A 217 12.28 5.41 8.93
C GLU A 217 12.64 5.17 7.47
N ASN A 218 11.81 5.72 6.59
CA ASN A 218 12.03 5.67 5.16
C ASN A 218 12.10 7.10 4.61
N SER A 219 12.94 7.27 3.60
CA SER A 219 13.22 8.57 3.00
C SER A 219 12.80 8.53 1.54
N LEU A 220 11.74 9.27 1.21
CA LEU A 220 11.31 9.47 -0.18
C LEU A 220 12.49 9.94 -1.06
N LEU A 221 13.35 10.81 -0.54
CA LEU A 221 14.54 11.27 -1.28
C LEU A 221 15.52 10.11 -1.55
N SER A 222 15.72 9.22 -0.58
CA SER A 222 16.59 8.06 -0.73
C SER A 222 16.00 7.05 -1.73
N GLU A 223 14.68 6.86 -1.73
CA GLU A 223 14.00 6.04 -2.74
C GLU A 223 14.15 6.64 -4.14
N MET A 224 13.92 7.96 -4.26
CA MET A 224 14.06 8.71 -5.52
C MET A 224 15.46 8.58 -6.11
N LYS A 225 16.49 8.65 -5.28
CA LYS A 225 17.91 8.51 -5.68
C LYS A 225 18.41 7.06 -5.77
N GLY A 226 17.63 6.10 -5.31
CA GLY A 226 17.99 4.68 -5.28
C GLY A 226 17.21 3.91 -6.33
N TRP A 227 16.39 2.97 -5.84
CA TRP A 227 15.68 2.00 -6.69
C TRP A 227 14.79 2.66 -7.76
N ILE A 228 14.22 3.84 -7.50
CA ILE A 228 13.38 4.56 -8.48
C ILE A 228 14.22 4.95 -9.70
N GLN A 229 15.41 5.50 -9.48
CA GLN A 229 16.31 5.86 -10.56
C GLN A 229 16.73 4.63 -11.39
N GLU A 230 17.09 3.55 -10.71
CA GLU A 230 17.49 2.29 -11.33
C GLU A 230 16.37 1.71 -12.21
N ALA A 231 15.14 1.73 -11.69
CA ALA A 231 13.95 1.28 -12.42
C ALA A 231 13.66 2.12 -13.68
N LEU A 232 13.80 3.45 -13.60
CA LEU A 232 13.60 4.33 -14.75
C LEU A 232 14.71 4.16 -15.81
N ILE A 233 15.95 3.93 -15.38
CA ILE A 233 17.08 3.60 -16.29
C ILE A 233 16.82 2.28 -17.00
N ALA A 234 16.42 1.23 -16.25
CA ALA A 234 16.14 -0.09 -16.81
C ALA A 234 14.99 -0.07 -17.83
N ASN A 235 14.02 0.83 -17.63
CA ASN A 235 12.91 1.07 -18.56
C ASN A 235 13.20 2.16 -19.60
N GLU A 236 14.47 2.54 -19.78
CA GLU A 236 14.93 3.48 -20.81
C GLU A 236 14.20 4.83 -20.81
N TRP A 237 13.75 5.31 -19.64
CA TRP A 237 13.03 6.59 -19.51
C TRP A 237 11.78 6.71 -20.41
N GLN A 238 11.09 5.59 -20.68
CA GLN A 238 10.00 5.54 -21.66
C GLN A 238 8.79 6.43 -21.33
N ILE A 239 8.52 6.70 -20.05
CA ILE A 239 7.31 7.42 -19.59
C ILE A 239 7.66 8.80 -19.05
N ILE A 240 8.60 8.85 -18.10
CA ILE A 240 9.13 10.09 -17.53
C ILE A 240 10.55 10.24 -18.03
N ASN A 241 10.88 11.40 -18.62
CA ASN A 241 12.19 11.59 -19.19
C ASN A 241 13.25 11.92 -18.12
N LYS A 242 14.52 11.78 -18.50
CA LYS A 242 15.64 11.91 -17.57
C LYS A 242 15.77 13.31 -16.99
N GLU A 243 15.47 14.33 -17.78
CA GLU A 243 15.55 15.74 -17.41
C GLU A 243 14.46 16.09 -16.38
N GLU A 244 13.21 15.70 -16.63
CA GLU A 244 12.06 15.86 -15.72
C GLU A 244 12.32 15.20 -14.36
N TYR A 245 12.80 13.96 -14.36
CA TYR A 245 13.18 13.26 -13.13
C TYR A 245 14.27 14.01 -12.37
N LYS A 246 15.34 14.45 -13.07
CA LYS A 246 16.47 15.13 -12.43
C LYS A 246 16.06 16.46 -11.82
N GLU A 247 15.23 17.23 -12.50
CA GLU A 247 14.69 18.48 -11.99
C GLU A 247 13.91 18.24 -10.69
N THR A 248 12.98 17.29 -10.71
CA THR A 248 12.16 16.94 -9.55
C THR A 248 13.02 16.45 -8.37
N ALA A 249 13.96 15.54 -8.63
CA ALA A 249 14.83 14.96 -7.61
C ALA A 249 15.81 15.98 -7.00
N ALA A 250 16.34 16.90 -7.81
CA ALA A 250 17.22 17.96 -7.34
C ALA A 250 16.46 18.95 -6.45
N TYR A 251 15.28 19.39 -6.88
CA TYR A 251 14.46 20.29 -6.06
C TYR A 251 14.02 19.62 -4.76
N LEU A 252 13.61 18.34 -4.80
CA LEU A 252 13.30 17.58 -3.59
C LEU A 252 14.49 17.53 -2.64
N GLU A 253 15.70 17.27 -3.14
CA GLU A 253 16.93 17.24 -2.33
C GLU A 253 17.20 18.57 -1.60
N GLU A 254 17.03 19.69 -2.29
CA GLU A 254 17.27 21.03 -1.73
C GLU A 254 16.34 21.31 -0.53
N ILE A 255 15.08 20.88 -0.62
CA ILE A 255 14.06 21.19 0.40
C ILE A 255 13.93 20.09 1.47
N TYR A 256 14.41 18.87 1.23
CA TYR A 256 14.07 17.69 2.04
C TYR A 256 14.42 17.78 3.52
N ASN A 257 15.51 18.49 3.87
CA ASN A 257 15.97 18.63 5.25
C ASN A 257 15.15 19.62 6.07
N PHE A 258 14.34 20.46 5.41
CA PHE A 258 13.47 21.41 6.09
C PHE A 258 12.07 20.85 6.35
N LEU A 259 11.74 19.68 5.79
CA LEU A 259 10.42 19.06 5.91
C LEU A 259 10.28 18.31 7.24
N PRO A 260 9.23 18.60 8.04
CA PRO A 260 8.91 17.83 9.23
C PRO A 260 8.67 16.35 8.89
N ARG A 261 9.22 15.46 9.73
CA ARG A 261 9.05 14.01 9.62
C ARG A 261 8.31 13.48 10.83
N GLN A 262 7.43 12.53 10.59
CA GLN A 262 6.64 11.83 11.61
C GLN A 262 6.13 10.51 11.04
N LEU A 263 5.50 9.72 11.88
CA LEU A 263 4.71 8.58 11.45
C LEU A 263 3.55 9.05 10.56
N ILE A 264 3.45 8.42 9.39
CA ILE A 264 2.42 8.62 8.36
C ILE A 264 1.82 7.27 7.99
N HIS A 265 0.65 7.30 7.36
CA HIS A 265 -0.07 6.10 6.96
C HIS A 265 0.46 5.48 5.66
N ARG A 266 0.85 6.32 4.70
CA ARG A 266 1.34 5.95 3.34
C ARG A 266 0.29 5.39 2.38
N ASP A 267 -0.93 5.07 2.81
CA ASP A 267 -2.02 4.61 1.93
C ASP A 267 -3.35 5.30 2.22
N VAL A 268 -3.34 6.64 2.22
CA VAL A 268 -4.53 7.45 2.50
C VAL A 268 -5.39 7.54 1.25
N HIS A 269 -6.51 6.82 1.23
CA HIS A 269 -7.55 6.92 0.20
C HIS A 269 -8.94 6.70 0.80
N PHE A 270 -10.01 7.05 0.07
CA PHE A 270 -11.39 6.97 0.57
C PHE A 270 -11.85 5.55 0.94
N GLY A 271 -11.16 4.50 0.47
CA GLY A 271 -11.47 3.12 0.83
C GLY A 271 -11.04 2.74 2.25
N ASN A 272 -10.07 3.44 2.82
CA ASN A 272 -9.56 3.19 4.17
C ASN A 272 -10.27 4.04 5.25
N PHE A 273 -11.13 4.99 4.82
CA PHE A 273 -11.87 5.90 5.69
C PHE A 273 -13.38 5.73 5.51
N LEU A 274 -14.07 5.39 6.59
CA LEU A 274 -15.52 5.25 6.62
C LEU A 274 -16.17 6.52 7.13
N PHE A 275 -17.21 6.96 6.44
CA PHE A 275 -18.01 8.11 6.86
C PHE A 275 -19.45 7.69 7.16
N PHE A 276 -20.03 8.29 8.21
CA PHE A 276 -21.43 8.10 8.58
C PHE A 276 -22.04 9.46 8.88
N LYS A 277 -23.15 9.79 8.19
CA LYS A 277 -23.80 11.12 8.25
C LYS A 277 -22.80 12.27 8.02
N GLY A 278 -21.82 12.02 7.16
CA GLY A 278 -20.79 12.98 6.79
C GLY A 278 -19.61 13.06 7.75
N ASP A 279 -19.58 12.37 8.89
CA ASP A 279 -18.45 12.43 9.84
C ASP A 279 -17.61 11.16 9.80
N LEU A 280 -16.32 11.29 10.13
CA LEU A 280 -15.41 10.16 10.22
C LEU A 280 -15.92 9.16 11.26
N SER A 281 -16.24 7.97 10.78
CA SER A 281 -16.89 6.91 11.56
C SER A 281 -16.04 5.65 11.68
N GLY A 282 -14.99 5.53 10.88
CA GLY A 282 -14.12 4.38 10.90
C GLY A 282 -12.82 4.60 10.13
N TYR A 283 -11.76 3.96 10.61
CA TYR A 283 -10.47 3.86 9.96
C TYR A 283 -10.03 2.39 9.97
N ILE A 284 -9.78 1.84 8.77
CA ILE A 284 -9.82 0.38 8.54
C ILE A 284 -8.43 -0.26 8.55
N ASP A 285 -7.41 0.43 8.06
CA ASP A 285 -6.07 -0.11 7.87
C ASP A 285 -5.00 0.90 8.24
N PHE A 286 -3.92 0.42 8.85
CA PHE A 286 -2.71 1.18 9.17
C PHE A 286 -1.44 0.32 9.09
N ASP A 287 -1.50 -0.80 8.35
CA ASP A 287 -0.43 -1.79 8.28
C ASP A 287 0.84 -1.26 7.59
N LEU A 288 0.70 -0.23 6.74
CA LEU A 288 1.77 0.40 5.96
C LEU A 288 2.44 1.60 6.65
N SER A 289 2.10 1.85 7.92
CA SER A 289 2.58 3.04 8.64
C SER A 289 4.10 3.05 8.80
N GLN A 290 4.72 4.19 8.52
CA GLN A 290 6.17 4.40 8.60
C GLN A 290 6.52 5.85 8.97
N ARG A 291 7.75 6.08 9.41
CA ARG A 291 8.25 7.45 9.60
C ARG A 291 8.75 8.02 8.28
N ASN A 292 8.18 9.14 7.82
CA ASN A 292 8.56 9.84 6.58
C ASN A 292 8.16 11.34 6.66
N ILE A 293 8.30 12.10 5.58
CA ILE A 293 7.85 13.50 5.48
C ILE A 293 6.33 13.57 5.71
N ARG A 294 5.91 14.50 6.57
CA ARG A 294 4.51 14.62 7.02
C ARG A 294 3.52 14.85 5.89
N ILE A 295 3.88 15.69 4.92
CA ILE A 295 3.01 16.05 3.80
C ILE A 295 2.76 14.91 2.81
N PHE A 296 3.48 13.79 2.92
CA PHE A 296 3.30 12.64 2.03
C PHE A 296 1.86 12.15 2.00
N ASP A 297 1.20 11.98 3.15
CA ASP A 297 -0.19 11.48 3.21
C ASP A 297 -1.18 12.41 2.51
N LEU A 298 -0.98 13.74 2.60
CA LEU A 298 -1.80 14.73 1.89
C LEU A 298 -1.56 14.67 0.39
N CYS A 299 -0.28 14.65 -0.03
CA CYS A 299 0.08 14.58 -1.43
C CYS A 299 -0.39 13.27 -2.06
N TYR A 300 -0.19 12.13 -1.39
CA TYR A 300 -0.63 10.81 -1.82
C TYR A 300 -2.14 10.75 -2.01
N PHE A 301 -2.90 11.26 -1.02
CA PHE A 301 -4.35 11.31 -1.14
C PHE A 301 -4.79 12.14 -2.35
N LEU A 302 -4.23 13.35 -2.50
CA LEU A 302 -4.61 14.27 -3.56
C LEU A 302 -4.26 13.76 -4.97
N THR A 303 -3.10 13.11 -5.14
CA THR A 303 -2.75 12.51 -6.44
C THR A 303 -3.54 11.23 -6.70
N GLY A 304 -3.85 10.45 -5.66
CA GLY A 304 -4.73 9.28 -5.75
C GLY A 304 -6.10 9.61 -6.34
N LEU A 305 -6.67 10.78 -6.01
CA LEU A 305 -7.93 11.25 -6.61
C LEU A 305 -7.85 11.47 -8.12
N LEU A 306 -6.68 11.81 -8.66
CA LEU A 306 -6.44 11.95 -10.09
C LEU A 306 -6.20 10.61 -10.78
N ALA A 307 -5.58 9.67 -10.07
CA ALA A 307 -5.20 8.35 -10.59
C ALA A 307 -6.36 7.34 -10.66
N GLU A 308 -7.46 7.58 -9.94
CA GLU A 308 -8.63 6.71 -9.93
C GLU A 308 -9.27 6.56 -11.34
N GLU A 309 -9.30 5.33 -11.86
CA GLU A 309 -9.94 4.95 -13.12
C GLU A 309 -11.47 5.08 -13.04
N THR A 310 -12.00 6.27 -13.33
CA THR A 310 -13.45 6.54 -13.37
C THR A 310 -13.84 7.24 -14.66
N ASP A 311 -15.09 7.10 -15.10
CA ASP A 311 -15.63 7.88 -16.22
C ASP A 311 -15.82 9.38 -15.90
N ASP A 312 -15.79 9.78 -14.61
CA ASP A 312 -15.98 11.16 -14.14
C ASP A 312 -14.66 11.85 -13.74
N PHE A 313 -13.82 12.15 -14.72
CA PHE A 313 -12.52 12.79 -14.51
C PHE A 313 -12.64 14.19 -13.88
N PHE A 314 -11.65 14.57 -13.08
CA PHE A 314 -11.52 15.93 -12.58
C PHE A 314 -11.11 16.89 -13.70
N THR A 315 -11.78 18.03 -13.77
CA THR A 315 -11.18 19.22 -14.40
C THR A 315 -10.13 19.82 -13.48
N LYS A 316 -9.20 20.62 -14.05
CA LYS A 316 -8.20 21.36 -13.26
C LYS A 316 -8.83 22.16 -12.12
N SER A 317 -9.86 22.95 -12.44
CA SER A 317 -10.50 23.84 -11.47
C SER A 317 -11.18 23.06 -10.33
N GLU A 318 -11.89 21.98 -10.66
CA GLU A 318 -12.52 21.12 -9.64
C GLU A 318 -11.47 20.52 -8.70
N TRP A 319 -10.37 19.96 -9.26
CA TRP A 319 -9.33 19.37 -8.44
C TRP A 319 -8.62 20.40 -7.57
N LEU A 320 -8.35 21.61 -8.07
CA LEU A 320 -7.77 22.69 -7.25
C LEU A 320 -8.69 23.13 -6.11
N GLU A 321 -10.01 23.11 -6.28
CA GLU A 321 -10.95 23.35 -5.17
C GLU A 321 -10.90 22.23 -4.12
N ILE A 322 -10.73 20.97 -4.55
CA ILE A 322 -10.48 19.86 -3.63
C ILE A 322 -9.17 20.04 -2.88
N VAL A 323 -8.08 20.39 -3.56
CA VAL A 323 -6.78 20.69 -2.93
C VAL A 323 -6.94 21.76 -1.85
N LYS A 324 -7.64 22.86 -2.15
CA LYS A 324 -7.94 23.93 -1.16
C LYS A 324 -8.71 23.39 0.03
N ALA A 325 -9.76 22.62 -0.22
CA ALA A 325 -10.62 22.08 0.82
C ALA A 325 -9.85 21.13 1.75
N VAL A 326 -9.11 20.16 1.20
CA VAL A 326 -8.30 19.19 1.97
C VAL A 326 -7.27 19.93 2.83
N ILE A 327 -6.50 20.85 2.24
CA ILE A 327 -5.46 21.57 2.97
C ILE A 327 -6.07 22.46 4.06
N SER A 328 -7.15 23.18 3.76
CA SER A 328 -7.87 23.98 4.77
C SER A 328 -8.41 23.12 5.91
N GLY A 329 -8.92 21.92 5.58
CA GLY A 329 -9.38 20.94 6.55
C GLY A 329 -8.25 20.44 7.46
N TYR A 330 -7.09 20.16 6.89
CA TYR A 330 -5.92 19.75 7.64
C TYR A 330 -5.40 20.88 8.55
N GLU A 331 -5.24 22.08 8.00
CA GLU A 331 -4.73 23.26 8.71
C GLU A 331 -5.65 23.79 9.80
N SER A 332 -6.95 23.46 9.75
CA SER A 332 -7.88 23.73 10.86
C SER A 332 -7.47 23.05 12.18
N ARG A 333 -6.56 22.08 12.12
CA ARG A 333 -6.06 21.33 13.28
C ARG A 333 -4.55 21.40 13.42
N ILE A 334 -3.81 21.25 12.32
CA ILE A 334 -2.34 21.23 12.32
C ILE A 334 -1.83 22.20 11.24
N PRO A 335 -1.16 23.29 11.61
CA PRO A 335 -0.60 24.21 10.62
C PRO A 335 0.52 23.56 9.81
N LEU A 336 0.55 23.87 8.51
CA LEU A 336 1.65 23.52 7.61
C LEU A 336 2.61 24.70 7.49
N CYS A 337 3.92 24.44 7.56
CA CYS A 337 4.90 25.50 7.37
C CYS A 337 5.03 25.91 5.89
N THR A 338 5.69 27.04 5.65
CA THR A 338 5.90 27.57 4.29
C THR A 338 6.67 26.57 3.43
N GLU A 339 7.67 25.91 4.01
CA GLU A 339 8.52 24.92 3.33
C GLU A 339 7.70 23.70 2.91
N GLU A 340 6.80 23.22 3.78
CA GLU A 340 5.88 22.13 3.46
C GLU A 340 4.95 22.49 2.30
N LYS A 341 4.30 23.66 2.37
CA LYS A 341 3.40 24.16 1.32
C LYS A 341 4.10 24.28 -0.03
N ASN A 342 5.30 24.84 -0.03
CA ASN A 342 6.14 24.98 -1.23
C ASN A 342 6.59 23.63 -1.80
N ALA A 343 6.80 22.64 -0.94
CA ALA A 343 7.23 21.30 -1.35
C ALA A 343 6.10 20.43 -1.92
N MET A 344 4.83 20.73 -1.62
CA MET A 344 3.71 19.85 -2.00
C MET A 344 3.65 19.48 -3.49
N PRO A 345 3.82 20.40 -4.46
CA PRO A 345 3.84 20.03 -5.88
C PRO A 345 4.96 19.03 -6.22
N CYS A 346 6.18 19.29 -5.75
CA CYS A 346 7.32 18.41 -5.94
C CYS A 346 7.13 17.03 -5.29
N VAL A 347 6.51 16.98 -4.11
CA VAL A 347 6.20 15.71 -3.43
C VAL A 347 5.13 14.93 -4.20
N MET A 348 4.10 15.60 -4.72
CA MET A 348 3.09 14.96 -5.59
C MET A 348 3.74 14.37 -6.85
N GLU A 349 4.60 15.15 -7.53
CA GLU A 349 5.38 14.69 -8.68
C GLU A 349 6.26 13.47 -8.33
N SER A 350 6.94 13.51 -7.18
CA SER A 350 7.80 12.42 -6.70
C SER A 350 7.01 11.13 -6.43
N ILE A 351 5.78 11.24 -5.92
CA ILE A 351 4.88 10.09 -5.70
C ILE A 351 4.50 9.45 -7.04
N GLU A 352 4.16 10.25 -8.05
CA GLU A 352 3.82 9.71 -9.37
C GLU A 352 5.04 9.13 -10.12
N ILE A 353 6.23 9.70 -9.92
CA ILE A 353 7.48 9.10 -10.38
C ILE A 353 7.69 7.74 -9.72
N LEU A 354 7.50 7.65 -8.39
CA LEU A 354 7.59 6.40 -7.63
C LEU A 354 6.63 5.34 -8.20
N PHE A 355 5.36 5.69 -8.42
CA PHE A 355 4.38 4.76 -8.98
C PHE A 355 4.71 4.35 -10.41
N THR A 356 5.15 5.30 -11.24
CA THR A 356 5.60 5.00 -12.61
C THR A 356 6.73 3.99 -12.60
N ALA A 357 7.75 4.20 -11.76
CA ALA A 357 8.87 3.29 -11.60
C ALA A 357 8.41 1.92 -11.06
N TYR A 358 7.59 1.91 -10.01
CA TYR A 358 7.06 0.68 -9.41
C TYR A 358 6.30 -0.18 -10.41
N PHE A 359 5.34 0.40 -11.13
CA PHE A 359 4.57 -0.34 -12.12
C PHE A 359 5.40 -0.78 -13.32
N ALA A 360 6.42 0.00 -13.69
CA ALA A 360 7.37 -0.39 -14.71
C ALA A 360 8.22 -1.62 -14.28
N THR A 361 8.62 -1.72 -13.01
CA THR A 361 9.30 -2.95 -12.51
C THR A 361 8.42 -4.19 -12.49
N LEU A 362 7.09 -4.01 -12.55
CA LEU A 362 6.12 -5.09 -12.60
C LEU A 362 5.65 -5.39 -14.04
N ASP A 363 6.30 -4.81 -15.05
CA ASP A 363 5.89 -4.86 -16.47
C ASP A 363 4.43 -4.43 -16.71
N ASN A 364 3.85 -3.65 -15.79
CA ASN A 364 2.49 -3.15 -15.90
C ASN A 364 2.48 -1.76 -16.58
N ILE A 365 2.78 -1.78 -17.88
CA ILE A 365 2.93 -0.58 -18.71
C ILE A 365 1.69 0.32 -18.68
N LYS A 366 0.48 -0.25 -18.53
CA LYS A 366 -0.76 0.53 -18.47
C LYS A 366 -0.78 1.42 -17.22
N LEU A 367 -0.63 0.83 -16.04
CA LEU A 367 -0.63 1.58 -14.79
C LEU A 367 0.55 2.56 -14.70
N ALA A 368 1.72 2.16 -15.22
CA ALA A 368 2.87 3.07 -15.31
C ALA A 368 2.55 4.30 -16.18
N LYS A 369 1.85 4.12 -17.30
CA LYS A 369 1.43 5.23 -18.17
C LYS A 369 0.35 6.08 -17.51
N ASP A 370 -0.56 5.49 -16.75
CA ASP A 370 -1.60 6.24 -16.04
C ASP A 370 -1.00 7.12 -14.94
N ALA A 371 -0.05 6.60 -14.14
CA ALA A 371 0.77 7.42 -13.22
C ALA A 371 1.54 8.53 -13.95
N GLY A 372 2.15 8.21 -15.10
CA GLY A 372 2.82 9.20 -15.95
C GLY A 372 1.89 10.32 -16.47
N LYS A 373 0.61 10.05 -16.70
CA LYS A 373 -0.38 11.09 -17.06
C LYS A 373 -0.69 12.01 -15.88
N VAL A 374 -0.80 11.46 -14.67
CA VAL A 374 -1.00 12.26 -13.45
C VAL A 374 0.23 13.12 -13.20
N PHE A 375 1.44 12.57 -13.33
CA PHE A 375 2.69 13.33 -13.29
C PHE A 375 2.69 14.52 -14.26
N ARG A 376 2.35 14.28 -15.54
CA ARG A 376 2.23 15.35 -16.55
C ARG A 376 1.23 16.43 -16.14
N PHE A 377 0.05 16.03 -15.67
CA PHE A 377 -0.97 16.96 -15.20
C PHE A 377 -0.46 17.82 -14.04
N LEU A 378 0.25 17.24 -13.09
CA LEU A 378 0.83 17.98 -11.96
C LEU A 378 1.87 18.98 -12.45
N LYS A 379 2.79 18.53 -13.33
CA LYS A 379 3.86 19.37 -13.86
C LYS A 379 3.35 20.55 -14.68
N ASP A 380 2.37 20.30 -15.55
CA ASP A 380 1.75 21.34 -16.40
C ASP A 380 1.01 22.41 -15.57
N ASN A 381 0.64 22.10 -14.32
CA ASN A 381 -0.14 22.97 -13.44
C ASN A 381 0.60 23.33 -12.14
N GLU A 382 1.91 23.07 -12.06
CA GLU A 382 2.73 23.24 -10.86
C GLU A 382 2.58 24.64 -10.25
N LYS A 383 2.58 25.67 -11.10
CA LYS A 383 2.45 27.08 -10.69
C LYS A 383 1.08 27.37 -10.09
N GLU A 384 -0.01 26.91 -10.70
CA GLU A 384 -1.36 27.09 -10.17
C GLU A 384 -1.59 26.32 -8.88
N ILE A 385 -1.02 25.11 -8.75
CA ILE A 385 -1.04 24.33 -7.50
C ILE A 385 -0.34 25.13 -6.41
N LYS A 386 0.88 25.59 -6.67
CA LYS A 386 1.66 26.39 -5.72
C LYS A 386 0.91 27.66 -5.29
N ASN A 387 0.43 28.46 -6.25
CA ASN A 387 -0.35 29.68 -5.96
C ASN A 387 -1.61 29.37 -5.14
N THR A 388 -2.27 28.24 -5.43
CA THR A 388 -3.46 27.80 -4.72
C THR A 388 -3.15 27.51 -3.25
N ILE A 389 -2.06 26.78 -2.99
CA ILE A 389 -1.64 26.40 -1.64
C ILE A 389 -1.11 27.62 -0.86
N GLU A 390 -0.29 28.47 -1.50
CA GLU A 390 0.23 29.71 -0.92
C GLU A 390 -0.89 30.70 -0.56
N SER A 391 -1.99 30.73 -1.32
CA SER A 391 -3.13 31.60 -1.01
C SER A 391 -3.80 31.27 0.34
N LEU A 392 -3.60 30.05 0.86
CA LEU A 392 -4.10 29.63 2.17
C LEU A 392 -3.21 30.10 3.33
N GLN A 393 -2.02 30.66 3.06
CA GLN A 393 -1.10 31.14 4.08
C GLN A 393 -1.56 32.44 4.76
N TYR A 394 -2.49 33.17 4.14
CA TYR A 394 -2.99 34.47 4.60
C TYR A 394 -4.42 34.43 5.14
N ARG A 395 -4.96 33.24 5.44
CA ARG A 395 -6.27 33.03 6.06
C ARG A 395 -6.09 32.43 7.44
#